data_AF-A0A7X8BAP6-F1
#
_entry.id   AF-A0A7X8BAP6-F1
#
_cell.length_a   1.000
_cell.length_b   1.000
_cell.length_c   1.000
_cell.angle_alpha   90.00
_cell.angle_beta   90.00
_cell.angle_gamma   90.00
#
_symmetry.space_group_name_H-M   'P 1'
#
loop_
_entity.id
_entity.type
_entity.pdbx_description
1 polymer ?
#
loop_
_entity_poly.entity_id
_entity_poly.type
_entity_poly.pdbx_seq_one_letter_code
_entity_poly.pdbx_strand_id
1 'polypeptide(L)' 'MGRGRAKAKQTKVARDLKYRAVNTDLASLERELRGESSSVEDIYAEIPEQYADLVGQYDEDDLVAYDPDDDEDRR' A
#
# COMPACT_ATOMS: atom_id res chain seq x y z
N MET A 1 -43.96 13.31 4.51
CA MET A 1 -43.87 12.64 3.19
C MET A 1 -42.47 12.65 2.52
N GLY A 2 -41.38 13.11 3.16
CA GLY A 2 -40.06 13.19 2.50
C GLY A 2 -39.02 12.11 2.83
N ARG A 3 -39.23 11.28 3.86
CA ARG A 3 -38.19 10.37 4.40
C ARG A 3 -37.84 9.20 3.47
N GLY A 4 -38.80 8.65 2.73
CA GLY A 4 -38.57 7.50 1.84
C GLY A 4 -37.62 7.82 0.67
N ARG A 5 -37.72 9.03 0.10
CA ARG A 5 -36.84 9.49 -0.99
C ARG A 5 -35.41 9.71 -0.51
N ALA A 6 -35.25 10.32 0.67
CA ALA A 6 -33.94 10.49 1.29
C ALA A 6 -33.29 9.13 1.60
N LYS A 7 -34.04 8.20 2.20
CA LYS A 7 -33.54 6.84 2.48
C LYS A 7 -33.11 6.11 1.21
N ALA A 8 -33.90 6.17 0.14
CA ALA A 8 -33.55 5.57 -1.13
C ALA A 8 -32.27 6.16 -1.74
N LYS A 9 -32.12 7.50 -1.69
CA LYS A 9 -30.88 8.17 -2.13
C LYS A 9 -29.67 7.71 -1.31
N GLN A 10 -29.80 7.62 0.01
CA GLN A 10 -28.71 7.18 0.88
C GLN A 10 -28.31 5.72 0.63
N THR A 11 -29.26 4.81 0.47
CA THR A 11 -28.95 3.41 0.12
C THR A 11 -28.25 3.29 -1.23
N LYS A 12 -28.62 4.14 -2.21
CA LYS A 12 -27.92 4.18 -3.50
C LYS A 12 -26.47 4.65 -3.32
N VAL A 13 -26.26 5.79 -2.67
CA VAL A 13 -24.92 6.35 -2.40
C VAL A 13 -24.05 5.36 -1.63
N ALA A 14 -24.59 4.71 -0.60
CA ALA A 14 -23.85 3.73 0.19
C ALA A 14 -23.43 2.51 -0.63
N ARG A 15 -24.29 2.03 -1.53
CA ARG A 15 -23.94 0.92 -2.44
C ARG A 15 -22.85 1.35 -3.41
N ASP A 16 -23.00 2.52 -4.01
CA ASP A 16 -21.99 3.06 -4.93
C ASP A 16 -20.65 3.23 -4.22
N LEU A 17 -20.64 3.69 -2.96
CA LEU A 17 -19.42 3.80 -2.16
C LEU A 17 -18.81 2.44 -1.79
N LYS A 18 -19.65 1.44 -1.48
CA LYS A 18 -19.20 0.10 -1.07
C LYS A 18 -18.62 -0.70 -2.23
N TYR A 19 -19.20 -0.56 -3.41
CA TYR A 19 -18.89 -1.40 -4.57
C TYR A 19 -18.23 -0.63 -5.73
N ARG A 20 -17.89 0.65 -5.54
CA ARG A 20 -17.04 1.34 -6.52
C ARG A 20 -15.67 0.69 -6.57
N ALA A 21 -15.18 0.43 -7.77
CA ALA A 21 -13.76 0.22 -7.99
C ALA A 21 -13.06 1.56 -7.75
N VAL A 22 -12.11 1.59 -6.81
CA VAL A 22 -11.22 2.74 -6.66
C VAL A 22 -10.17 2.61 -7.75
N ASN A 23 -10.20 3.52 -8.72
CA ASN A 23 -9.11 3.65 -9.68
C ASN A 23 -8.05 4.53 -9.02
N THR A 24 -6.98 3.90 -8.53
CA THR A 24 -5.82 4.60 -8.02
C THR A 24 -4.93 5.03 -9.19
N ASP A 25 -4.50 6.29 -9.19
CA ASP A 25 -3.52 6.77 -10.16
C ASP A 25 -2.13 6.28 -9.76
N LEU A 26 -1.75 5.12 -10.29
CA LEU A 26 -0.46 4.48 -10.02
C LEU A 26 0.72 5.33 -10.51
N ALA A 27 0.53 6.11 -11.59
CA ALA A 27 1.60 6.95 -12.14
C ALA A 27 1.91 8.14 -11.23
N SER A 28 0.88 8.73 -10.60
CA SER A 28 1.10 9.76 -9.58
C SER A 28 1.76 9.19 -8.32
N LEU A 29 1.36 7.99 -7.88
CA LEU A 29 1.96 7.32 -6.73
C LEU A 29 3.44 7.01 -6.95
N GLU A 30 3.79 6.47 -8.11
CA GLU A 30 5.19 6.16 -8.45
C GLU A 30 6.06 7.42 -8.42
N ARG A 31 5.56 8.55 -8.95
CA ARG A 31 6.29 9.82 -8.95
C ARG A 31 6.56 10.34 -7.53
N GLU A 32 5.60 10.20 -6.63
CA GLU A 32 5.74 10.58 -5.22
C GLU A 32 6.79 9.70 -4.52
N LEU A 33 6.70 8.38 -4.68
CA LEU A 33 7.65 7.43 -4.10
C LEU A 33 9.09 7.62 -4.63
N ARG A 34 9.25 7.92 -5.92
CA ARG A 34 10.57 8.19 -6.50
C ARG A 34 11.16 9.54 -6.05
N GLY A 35 10.30 10.52 -5.74
CA GLY A 35 10.72 11.85 -5.30
C GLY A 35 11.28 11.87 -3.87
N GLU A 36 10.89 10.89 -3.04
CA GLU A 36 11.39 10.68 -1.69
C GLU A 36 12.51 9.64 -1.69
N SER A 37 13.60 9.93 -2.40
CA SER A 37 14.82 9.12 -2.35
C SER A 37 15.61 9.43 -1.07
N SER A 38 15.01 9.18 0.10
CA SER A 38 15.78 9.07 1.33
C SER A 38 16.63 7.80 1.23
N SER A 39 17.89 7.85 1.69
CA SER A 39 18.68 6.63 1.70
C SER A 39 18.02 5.63 2.65
N VAL A 40 18.08 4.35 2.30
CA VAL A 40 17.48 3.28 3.12
C VAL A 40 18.01 3.36 4.57
N GLU A 41 19.29 3.67 4.73
CA GLU A 41 19.94 3.94 6.02
C GLU A 41 19.27 5.07 6.84
N ASP A 42 18.89 6.17 6.19
CA ASP A 42 18.23 7.30 6.85
C ASP A 42 16.82 6.94 7.32
N ILE A 43 16.12 6.06 6.59
CA ILE A 43 14.78 5.59 6.95
C ILE A 43 14.84 4.74 8.22
N TYR A 44 15.81 3.83 8.32
CA TYR A 44 16.01 3.00 9.51
C TYR A 44 16.38 3.80 10.75
N ALA A 45 17.11 4.91 10.57
CA ALA A 45 17.50 5.80 11.66
C ALA A 45 16.33 6.60 12.26
N GLU A 46 15.24 6.80 11.53
CA GLU A 46 14.07 7.60 11.95
C GLU A 46 12.93 6.74 12.55
N ILE A 47 13.10 5.43 12.65
CA ILE A 47 12.04 4.52 13.13
C ILE A 47 11.81 4.70 14.63
N PRO A 48 10.57 4.99 15.08
CA PRO A 48 10.25 5.08 16.50
C PRO A 48 10.53 3.76 17.25
N GLU A 49 11.01 3.83 18.49
CA GLU A 49 11.38 2.64 19.30
C GLU A 49 10.28 1.58 19.39
N GLN A 50 9.01 1.99 19.40
CA GLN A 50 7.86 1.08 19.42
C GLN A 50 7.77 0.14 18.20
N TYR A 51 8.49 0.46 17.12
CA TYR A 51 8.58 -0.32 15.90
C TYR A 51 9.97 -0.94 15.67
N ALA A 52 10.96 -0.68 16.54
CA ALA A 52 12.31 -1.19 16.39
C ALA A 52 12.38 -2.74 16.44
N ASP A 53 11.54 -3.36 17.27
CA ASP A 53 11.43 -4.83 17.35
C ASP A 53 10.87 -5.44 16.05
N LEU A 54 9.97 -4.72 15.38
CA LEU A 54 9.40 -5.15 14.09
C LEU A 54 10.46 -5.10 12.99
N VAL A 55 11.30 -4.07 12.99
CA VAL A 55 12.41 -3.89 12.04
C VAL A 55 13.42 -5.03 12.17
N GLY A 56 13.85 -5.33 13.39
CA GLY A 56 14.78 -6.45 13.65
C GLY A 56 14.22 -7.83 13.28
N GLN A 57 12.90 -7.99 13.14
CA GLN A 57 12.29 -9.24 12.65
C GLN A 57 12.46 -9.42 11.13
N TYR A 58 12.60 -8.32 10.39
CA TYR A 58 12.68 -8.33 8.92
C TYR A 58 14.08 -8.01 8.39
N ASP A 59 14.97 -7.46 9.21
CA ASP A 59 16.36 -7.21 8.82
C ASP A 59 17.25 -8.45 9.06
N GLU A 60 18.18 -8.65 8.13
CA GLU A 60 19.33 -9.57 8.13
C GLU A 60 19.14 -11.04 7.71
N ASP A 61 18.10 -11.78 8.13
CA ASP A 61 18.08 -13.26 7.91
C ASP A 61 17.14 -13.79 6.80
N ASP A 62 16.14 -13.04 6.34
CA ASP A 62 15.09 -13.54 5.41
C ASP A 62 15.06 -12.84 4.04
N LEU A 63 16.07 -12.02 3.74
CA LEU A 63 16.28 -11.46 2.41
C LEU A 63 16.88 -12.54 1.50
N VAL A 64 16.05 -13.44 1.01
CA VAL A 64 16.37 -14.20 -0.20
C VAL A 64 16.69 -13.19 -1.30
N ALA A 65 17.96 -13.14 -1.71
CA ALA A 65 18.35 -12.39 -2.89
C ALA A 65 17.47 -12.87 -4.05
N TYR A 66 16.56 -12.01 -4.50
CA TYR A 66 15.77 -12.29 -5.68
C TYR A 66 16.74 -12.44 -6.86
N ASP A 67 17.00 -13.68 -7.27
CA ASP A 67 17.77 -14.01 -8.45
C ASP A 67 16.81 -14.00 -9.65
N PRO A 68 16.85 -12.98 -10.51
CA PRO A 68 15.97 -12.90 -11.67
C PRO A 68 16.18 -14.04 -12.68
N ASP A 69 17.27 -14.81 -12.57
CA ASP A 69 17.60 -15.91 -13.46
C ASP A 69 17.00 -17.28 -13.02
N ASP A 70 16.46 -17.42 -11.80
CA ASP A 70 15.88 -18.69 -11.28
C ASP A 70 14.50 -19.06 -11.90
N ASP A 71 13.82 -18.11 -12.54
CA ASP A 71 12.50 -18.31 -13.17
C ASP A 71 12.56 -18.88 -14.61
N GLU A 72 13.73 -18.89 -15.26
CA GLU A 72 13.90 -19.39 -16.64
C GLU A 72 13.85 -20.93 -16.75
N ASP A 73 14.17 -21.66 -15.66
CA ASP A 73 14.27 -23.14 -15.67
C ASP A 73 12.93 -23.86 -15.43
N ARG A 74 11.83 -23.15 -15.19
CA ARG A 74 10.49 -23.74 -14.94
C ARG A 74 9.55 -23.75 -16.15
N ARG A 75 10.03 -23.44 -17.35
CA ARG A 75 9.24 -23.42 -18.59
C ARG A 75 9.28 -24.71 -19.39
#